data_AF-A0A952HWR0-F1
#
_entry.id   AF-A0A952HWR0-F1
#
_cell.length_a   1.000
_cell.length_b   1.000
_cell.length_c   1.000
_cell.angle_alpha   90.00
_cell.angle_beta   90.00
_cell.angle_gamma   90.00
#
_symmetry.space_group_name_H-M   'P 1'
#
loop_
_entity.id
_entity.type
_entity.pdbx_description
1 polymer ?
#
loop_
_entity_poly.entity_id
_entity_poly.type
_entity_poly.pdbx_seq_one_letter_code
_entity_poly.pdbx_strand_id
1 'polypeptide(L)'
;MNTSDAKTPPHSVTSVFPALFILLFAIAMLLWSQVYSEESKRFPTVVSGCLVVLALIDFWSRSGLPGQKAVSTFWGAGFTRREMSHNPSLSDEGQMFKWILICVCSIAAFGILVAVPIFCSLYTWLRARRSIVTAVLVGTGVFLFEFGIFEMLLDYELYRGLLFTEDGFESW
;
A
#
# COMPACT_ATOMS: atom_id res chain seq x y z
N MET A 1 -13.79 -4.53 -38.16
CA MET A 1 -12.77 -4.43 -37.09
C MET A 1 -12.49 -2.94 -36.91
N ASN A 2 -13.26 -2.27 -36.05
CA ASN A 2 -13.21 -0.81 -35.87
C ASN A 2 -12.01 -0.41 -35.02
N THR A 3 -11.09 0.35 -35.60
CA THR A 3 -9.90 0.93 -34.98
C THR A 3 -10.19 2.35 -34.47
N SER A 4 -11.11 2.49 -33.51
CA SER A 4 -11.43 3.78 -32.89
C SER A 4 -11.93 3.58 -31.47
N ASP A 5 -10.99 3.51 -30.52
CA ASP A 5 -11.12 4.04 -29.16
C ASP A 5 -9.88 3.63 -28.35
N ALA A 6 -8.71 4.17 -28.71
CA ALA A 6 -7.65 4.32 -27.72
C ALA A 6 -8.14 5.39 -26.74
N LYS A 7 -8.94 4.99 -25.74
CA LYS A 7 -9.39 5.89 -24.66
C LYS A 7 -8.14 6.50 -24.03
N THR A 8 -7.91 7.77 -24.32
CA THR A 8 -6.86 8.55 -23.68
C THR A 8 -7.04 8.46 -22.17
N PRO A 9 -5.97 8.17 -21.41
CA PRO A 9 -6.06 8.07 -19.97
C PRO A 9 -6.60 9.40 -19.39
N PRO A 10 -7.43 9.36 -18.34
CA PRO A 10 -8.01 10.56 -17.76
C PRO A 10 -6.93 11.49 -17.21
N HIS A 11 -7.18 12.80 -17.26
CA HIS A 11 -6.21 13.82 -16.85
C HIS A 11 -5.76 13.67 -15.38
N SER A 12 -6.62 13.12 -14.51
CA SER A 12 -6.26 12.78 -13.13
C SER A 12 -5.11 11.77 -13.03
N VAL A 13 -4.99 10.86 -14.01
CA VAL A 13 -3.96 9.81 -14.05
C VAL A 13 -2.66 10.33 -14.66
N THR A 14 -2.72 11.23 -15.64
CA THR A 14 -1.52 11.80 -16.29
C THR A 14 -0.98 13.04 -15.58
N SER A 15 -1.74 13.62 -14.65
CA SER A 15 -1.31 14.81 -13.93
C SER A 15 -0.10 14.56 -13.04
N VAL A 16 0.74 15.58 -12.86
CA VAL A 16 1.83 15.63 -11.89
C VAL A 16 1.35 15.81 -10.45
N PHE A 17 0.10 16.26 -10.22
CA PHE A 17 -0.39 16.59 -8.88
C PHE A 17 -0.39 15.40 -7.90
N PRO A 18 -0.83 14.18 -8.28
CA PRO A 18 -0.73 13.02 -7.40
C PRO A 18 0.71 12.70 -6.97
N ALA A 19 1.65 12.72 -7.92
CA ALA A 19 3.06 12.48 -7.64
C ALA A 19 3.66 13.53 -6.71
N LEU A 20 3.32 14.81 -6.96
CA LEU A 20 3.73 15.92 -6.11
C LEU A 20 3.17 15.79 -4.70
N PHE A 21 1.89 15.42 -4.56
CA PHE A 21 1.26 15.21 -3.26
C PHE A 21 1.93 14.08 -2.48
N ILE A 22 2.18 12.93 -3.12
CA ILE A 22 2.88 11.80 -2.51
C ILE A 22 4.29 12.22 -2.09
N LEU A 23 5.00 12.98 -2.92
CA LEU A 23 6.35 13.49 -2.60
C LEU A 23 6.33 14.39 -1.36
N LEU A 24 5.40 15.36 -1.31
CA LEU A 24 5.25 16.25 -0.16
C LEU A 24 4.88 15.47 1.11
N PHE A 25 3.97 14.50 1.00
CA PHE A 25 3.60 13.63 2.11
C PHE A 25 4.79 12.80 2.61
N ALA A 26 5.58 12.22 1.69
CA ALA A 26 6.75 11.43 2.04
C ALA A 26 7.82 12.27 2.75
N ILE A 27 8.07 13.50 2.28
CA ILE A 27 8.98 14.45 2.95
C ILE A 27 8.44 14.81 4.34
N ALA A 28 7.15 15.13 4.45
CA ALA A 28 6.53 15.45 5.73
C ALA A 28 6.66 14.30 6.74
N MET A 29 6.41 13.06 6.31
CA MET A 29 6.61 11.85 7.13
C MET A 29 8.07 11.65 7.53
N LEU A 30 9.01 11.89 6.61
CA LEU A 30 10.44 11.78 6.89
C LEU A 30 10.87 12.80 7.96
N LEU A 31 10.39 14.03 7.86
CA LEU A 31 10.64 15.07 8.86
C LEU A 31 9.97 14.74 10.20
N TRP A 32 8.72 14.27 10.17
CA TRP A 32 7.98 13.86 11.37
C TRP A 32 8.66 12.71 12.09
N SER A 33 9.22 11.75 11.35
CA SER A 33 9.89 10.59 11.94
C SER A 33 11.08 10.96 12.85
N GLN A 34 11.67 12.15 12.67
CA GLN A 34 12.78 12.63 13.49
C GLN A 34 12.37 12.96 14.93
N VAL A 35 11.07 13.03 15.23
CA VAL A 35 10.53 13.24 16.58
C VAL A 35 10.55 11.96 17.41
N TYR A 36 10.62 10.78 16.77
CA TYR A 36 10.66 9.49 17.48
C TYR A 36 12.04 9.17 18.06
N SER A 37 12.07 8.22 19.01
CA SER A 37 13.31 7.68 19.58
C SER A 37 14.22 7.04 18.52
N GLU A 38 15.51 6.89 18.83
CA GLU A 38 16.52 6.33 17.90
C GLU A 38 16.18 4.94 17.35
N GLU A 39 15.45 4.13 18.10
CA GLU A 39 15.01 2.80 17.67
C GLU A 39 13.75 2.90 16.81
N SER A 40 12.71 3.59 17.30
CA SER A 40 11.43 3.71 16.63
C SER A 40 11.48 4.52 15.33
N LYS A 41 12.43 5.46 15.19
CA LYS A 41 12.56 6.28 13.96
C LYS A 41 13.14 5.52 12.77
N ARG A 42 13.82 4.38 12.98
CA ARG A 42 14.51 3.65 11.90
C ARG A 42 13.56 3.20 10.80
N PHE A 43 12.46 2.56 11.18
CA PHE A 43 11.49 2.04 10.22
C PHE A 43 10.78 3.15 9.44
N PRO A 44 10.18 4.17 10.08
CA PRO A 44 9.58 5.29 9.36
C PRO A 44 10.57 6.05 8.46
N THR A 45 11.83 6.20 8.88
CA THR A 45 12.88 6.86 8.09
C THR A 45 13.17 6.08 6.80
N VAL A 46 13.35 4.77 6.89
CA VAL A 46 13.62 3.93 5.70
C VAL A 46 12.40 3.95 4.75
N VAL A 47 11.20 3.75 5.29
CA VAL A 47 9.96 3.72 4.49
C VAL A 47 9.73 5.05 3.78
N SER A 48 9.82 6.17 4.51
CA SER A 48 9.62 7.51 3.94
C SER A 48 10.75 7.89 2.97
N GLY A 49 12.00 7.52 3.26
CA GLY A 49 13.13 7.72 2.34
C GLY A 49 12.95 6.96 1.02
N CYS A 50 12.56 5.69 1.06
CA CYS A 50 12.20 4.93 -0.14
C CYS A 50 11.02 5.58 -0.88
N LEU A 51 9.99 6.03 -0.17
CA LEU A 51 8.83 6.68 -0.77
C LEU A 51 9.20 8.00 -1.45
N VAL A 52 10.11 8.81 -0.89
CA VAL A 52 10.64 10.01 -1.54
C VAL A 52 11.30 9.67 -2.87
N VAL A 53 12.17 8.65 -2.90
CA VAL A 53 12.85 8.22 -4.13
C VAL A 53 11.84 7.77 -5.19
N LEU A 54 10.86 6.94 -4.80
CA LEU A 54 9.83 6.46 -5.73
C LEU A 54 8.93 7.59 -6.22
N ALA A 55 8.54 8.54 -5.36
CA ALA A 55 7.73 9.69 -5.72
C ALA A 55 8.48 10.66 -6.65
N LEU A 56 9.79 10.81 -6.50
CA LEU A 56 10.62 11.57 -7.43
C LEU A 56 10.64 10.93 -8.82
N ILE A 57 10.76 9.60 -8.90
CA ILE A 57 10.70 8.86 -10.17
C ILE A 57 9.32 9.01 -10.81
N ASP A 58 8.24 8.88 -10.02
CA ASP A 58 6.86 9.06 -10.50
C ASP A 58 6.63 10.50 -11.01
N PHE A 59 7.10 11.50 -10.27
CA PHE A 59 7.03 12.91 -10.67
C PHE A 59 7.80 13.17 -11.96
N TRP A 60 9.03 12.64 -12.10
CA TRP A 60 9.82 12.72 -13.33
C TRP A 60 9.06 12.11 -14.50
N SER A 61 8.44 10.93 -14.30
CA SER A 61 7.70 10.24 -15.36
C SER A 61 6.50 11.04 -15.89
N ARG A 62 5.99 12.02 -15.12
CA ARG A 62 4.82 12.84 -15.45
C ARG A 62 5.14 14.28 -15.86
N SER A 63 6.33 14.80 -15.52
CA SER A 63 6.67 16.22 -15.68
C SER A 63 7.09 16.64 -17.09
N GLY A 64 7.25 15.70 -18.02
CA GLY A 64 7.68 16.00 -19.39
C GLY A 64 9.17 16.31 -19.55
N LEU A 65 9.98 16.07 -18.51
CA LEU A 65 11.42 16.32 -18.51
C LEU A 65 12.20 15.39 -19.47
N PRO A 66 13.38 15.79 -19.97
CA PRO A 66 14.23 14.92 -20.78
C PRO A 66 14.52 13.60 -20.04
N GLY A 67 14.49 12.48 -20.77
CA GLY A 67 14.62 11.14 -20.21
C GLY A 67 13.31 10.49 -19.74
N GLN A 68 12.17 11.20 -19.76
CA GLN A 68 10.85 10.64 -19.40
C GLN A 68 10.54 9.33 -20.13
N LYS A 69 10.83 9.25 -21.44
CA LYS A 69 10.58 8.04 -22.25
C LYS A 69 11.41 6.84 -21.81
N ALA A 70 12.64 7.08 -21.32
CA ALA A 70 13.50 6.01 -20.82
C ALA A 70 12.98 5.49 -19.47
N VAL A 71 12.59 6.41 -18.58
CA VAL A 71 11.98 6.06 -17.28
C VAL A 71 10.67 5.31 -17.47
N SER A 72 9.78 5.80 -18.34
CA SER A 72 8.48 5.17 -18.57
C SER A 72 8.58 3.79 -19.23
N THR A 73 9.61 3.58 -20.07
CA THR A 73 9.84 2.29 -20.75
C THR A 73 10.53 1.28 -19.83
N PHE A 74 11.54 1.70 -19.07
CA PHE A 74 12.30 0.80 -18.18
C PHE A 74 11.51 0.41 -16.93
N TRP A 75 10.85 1.36 -16.27
CA TRP A 75 10.04 1.10 -15.08
C TRP A 75 8.59 0.71 -15.39
N GLY A 76 8.17 0.76 -16.66
CA GLY A 76 6.79 0.50 -17.04
C GLY A 76 5.79 1.56 -16.57
N ALA A 77 6.26 2.76 -16.18
CA ALA A 77 5.45 3.90 -15.71
C ALA A 77 4.67 4.61 -16.83
N GLY A 78 4.45 3.96 -17.97
CA GLY A 78 3.68 4.51 -19.09
C GLY A 78 2.18 4.44 -18.85
N PHE A 79 1.48 5.56 -19.09
CA PHE A 79 0.03 5.68 -18.88
C PHE A 79 -0.85 5.07 -19.99
N THR A 80 -0.26 4.32 -20.90
CA THR A 80 -0.93 3.77 -22.10
C THR A 80 -1.52 2.38 -21.88
N ARG A 81 -1.44 1.82 -20.67
CA ARG A 81 -1.98 0.48 -20.38
C ARG A 81 -3.51 0.52 -20.26
N ARG A 82 -4.15 -0.56 -20.71
CA ARG A 82 -5.62 -0.72 -20.73
C ARG A 82 -6.27 -0.50 -19.36
N GLU A 83 -5.57 -0.88 -18.30
CA GLU A 83 -6.01 -0.77 -16.90
C GLU A 83 -6.18 0.70 -16.45
N MET A 84 -5.47 1.64 -17.07
CA MET A 84 -5.49 3.06 -16.71
C MET A 84 -6.60 3.87 -17.40
N SER A 85 -7.40 3.23 -18.26
CA SER A 85 -8.55 3.85 -18.94
C SER A 85 -9.84 3.83 -18.10
N HIS A 86 -9.82 3.15 -16.95
CA HIS A 86 -10.96 3.05 -16.06
C HIS A 86 -10.93 4.18 -15.02
N ASN A 87 -11.98 4.99 -14.95
CA ASN A 87 -12.18 5.96 -13.89
C ASN A 87 -13.16 5.35 -12.87
N PRO A 88 -12.69 4.82 -11.72
CA PRO A 88 -13.57 4.24 -10.72
C PRO A 88 -14.53 5.30 -10.17
N SER A 89 -15.68 4.87 -9.66
CA SER A 89 -16.60 5.78 -9.01
C SER A 89 -16.04 6.23 -7.64
N LEU A 90 -16.39 7.44 -7.18
CA LEU A 90 -16.04 7.90 -5.82
C LEU A 90 -16.53 6.93 -4.73
N SER A 91 -17.60 6.19 -5.00
CA SER A 91 -18.12 5.14 -4.11
C SER A 91 -17.16 3.96 -3.99
N ASP A 92 -16.57 3.51 -5.10
CA ASP A 92 -15.58 2.42 -5.11
C ASP A 92 -14.30 2.83 -4.37
N GLU A 93 -13.87 4.07 -4.55
CA GLU A 93 -12.71 4.63 -3.85
C GLU A 93 -12.98 4.73 -2.33
N GLY A 94 -14.13 5.27 -1.93
CA GLY A 94 -14.54 5.30 -0.52
C GLY A 94 -14.64 3.90 0.10
N GLN A 95 -15.06 2.89 -0.68
CA GLN A 95 -15.07 1.51 -0.22
C GLN A 95 -13.66 0.97 0.04
N MET A 96 -12.66 1.36 -0.76
CA MET A 96 -11.26 0.97 -0.51
C MET A 96 -10.74 1.62 0.77
N PHE A 97 -11.00 2.90 0.98
CA PHE A 97 -10.64 3.58 2.24
C PHE A 97 -11.25 2.89 3.46
N LYS A 98 -12.51 2.46 3.37
CA LYS A 98 -13.15 1.67 4.44
C LYS A 98 -12.40 0.37 4.74
N TRP A 99 -11.99 -0.38 3.71
CA TRP A 99 -11.22 -1.61 3.91
C TRP A 99 -9.85 -1.35 4.50
N ILE A 100 -9.15 -0.31 4.05
CA ILE A 100 -7.86 0.10 4.63
C ILE A 100 -8.03 0.43 6.11
N LEU A 101 -9.05 1.22 6.47
CA LEU A 101 -9.31 1.57 7.85
C LEU A 101 -9.60 0.33 8.72
N ILE A 102 -10.43 -0.59 8.21
CA ILE A 102 -10.71 -1.86 8.90
C ILE A 102 -9.42 -2.66 9.12
N CYS A 103 -8.54 -2.73 8.12
CA CYS A 103 -7.25 -3.42 8.25
C CYS A 103 -6.39 -2.79 9.35
N VAL A 104 -6.21 -1.47 9.31
CA VAL A 104 -5.40 -0.73 10.29
C VAL A 104 -5.95 -0.90 11.71
N CYS A 105 -7.26 -0.74 11.90
CA CYS A 105 -7.90 -0.93 13.20
C CYS A 105 -7.79 -2.39 13.68
N SER A 106 -7.87 -3.37 12.77
CA SER A 106 -7.72 -4.79 13.12
C SER A 106 -6.29 -5.12 13.53
N ILE A 107 -5.29 -4.58 12.82
CA ILE A 107 -3.86 -4.75 13.18
C ILE A 107 -3.60 -4.13 14.56
N ALA A 108 -4.11 -2.92 14.81
CA ALA A 108 -3.99 -2.28 16.11
C ALA A 108 -4.62 -3.14 17.23
N ALA A 109 -5.83 -3.66 17.01
CA ALA A 109 -6.54 -4.43 18.03
C ALA A 109 -5.95 -5.84 18.26
N PHE A 110 -5.71 -6.59 17.19
CA PHE A 110 -5.44 -8.03 17.23
C PHE A 110 -4.00 -8.42 16.85
N GLY A 111 -3.19 -7.45 16.44
CA GLY A 111 -1.82 -7.70 15.99
C GLY A 111 -1.75 -8.10 14.52
N ILE A 112 -0.55 -8.02 13.95
CA ILE A 112 -0.31 -8.27 12.52
C ILE A 112 -0.64 -9.72 12.16
N LEU A 113 -0.12 -10.66 12.95
CA LEU A 113 -0.15 -12.11 12.69
C LEU A 113 -1.57 -12.70 12.61
N VAL A 114 -2.55 -12.05 13.25
CA VAL A 114 -3.96 -12.46 13.21
C VAL A 114 -4.75 -11.58 12.25
N ALA A 115 -4.55 -10.26 12.31
CA ALA A 115 -5.37 -9.32 11.56
C ALA A 115 -5.17 -9.44 10.04
N VAL A 116 -3.94 -9.57 9.57
CA VAL A 116 -3.64 -9.55 8.13
C VAL A 116 -4.19 -10.81 7.43
N PRO A 117 -3.99 -12.05 7.95
CA PRO A 117 -4.61 -13.25 7.36
C PRO A 117 -6.14 -13.20 7.30
N ILE A 118 -6.78 -12.71 8.38
CA ILE A 118 -8.24 -12.57 8.46
C ILE A 118 -8.71 -11.50 7.46
N PHE A 119 -8.05 -10.35 7.43
CA PHE A 119 -8.36 -9.28 6.48
C PHE A 119 -8.26 -9.77 5.04
N CYS A 120 -7.16 -10.43 4.66
CA CYS A 120 -6.96 -10.95 3.31
C CYS A 120 -8.03 -11.99 2.93
N SER A 121 -8.42 -12.86 3.87
CA SER A 121 -9.52 -13.82 3.67
C SER A 121 -10.84 -13.10 3.43
N LEU A 122 -11.22 -12.19 4.33
CA LEU A 122 -12.49 -11.44 4.25
C LEU A 122 -12.57 -10.56 3.01
N TYR A 123 -11.47 -9.88 2.66
CA TYR A 123 -11.41 -9.05 1.47
C TYR A 123 -11.56 -9.91 0.20
N THR A 124 -10.89 -11.06 0.15
CA THR A 124 -10.97 -12.00 -0.98
C THR A 124 -12.38 -12.56 -1.15
N TRP A 125 -13.03 -12.92 -0.05
CA TRP A 125 -14.39 -13.47 -0.08
C TRP A 125 -15.44 -12.39 -0.39
N LEU A 126 -15.46 -11.30 0.38
CA LEU A 126 -16.54 -10.31 0.34
C LEU A 126 -16.38 -9.29 -0.78
N ARG A 127 -15.16 -8.75 -0.97
CA ARG A 127 -14.91 -7.70 -1.97
C ARG A 127 -14.54 -8.27 -3.33
N ALA A 128 -13.60 -9.22 -3.38
CA ALA A 128 -13.19 -9.84 -4.63
C ALA A 128 -14.18 -10.93 -5.11
N ARG A 129 -15.22 -11.24 -4.30
CA ARG A 129 -16.29 -12.22 -4.60
C ARG A 129 -15.74 -13.58 -5.04
N ARG A 130 -14.60 -13.99 -4.47
CA ARG A 130 -14.01 -15.30 -4.73
C ARG A 130 -14.65 -16.35 -3.82
N SER A 131 -14.45 -17.62 -4.18
CA SER A 131 -14.95 -18.74 -3.38
C SER A 131 -14.38 -18.70 -1.96
N ILE A 132 -15.14 -19.18 -0.98
CA ILE A 132 -14.68 -19.25 0.42
C ILE A 132 -13.41 -20.10 0.55
N VAL A 133 -13.25 -21.14 -0.27
CA VAL A 133 -12.05 -21.98 -0.33
C VAL A 133 -10.84 -21.15 -0.75
N THR A 134 -10.97 -20.34 -1.80
CA THR A 134 -9.91 -19.42 -2.23
C THR A 134 -9.55 -18.43 -1.13
N ALA A 135 -10.55 -17.85 -0.46
CA ALA A 135 -10.34 -16.90 0.62
C ALA A 135 -9.55 -17.52 1.80
N VAL A 136 -9.94 -18.72 2.24
CA VAL A 136 -9.24 -19.45 3.30
C VAL A 136 -7.81 -19.76 2.90
N LEU A 137 -7.59 -20.24 1.66
CA LEU A 137 -6.23 -20.52 1.18
C LEU A 137 -5.34 -19.27 1.14
N VAL A 138 -5.89 -18.12 0.74
CA VAL A 138 -5.18 -16.84 0.77
C VAL A 138 -4.81 -16.48 2.21
N GLY A 139 -5.75 -16.54 3.15
CA GLY A 139 -5.48 -16.28 4.56
C GLY A 139 -4.41 -17.20 5.15
N THR A 140 -4.55 -18.51 4.94
CA THR A 140 -3.57 -19.50 5.42
C THR A 140 -2.19 -19.27 4.80
N GLY A 141 -2.12 -18.94 3.50
CA GLY A 141 -0.85 -18.63 2.84
C GLY A 141 -0.17 -17.41 3.44
N VAL A 142 -0.92 -16.34 3.71
CA VAL A 142 -0.41 -15.13 4.37
C VAL A 142 0.08 -15.44 5.78
N PHE A 143 -0.72 -16.18 6.57
CA PHE A 143 -0.34 -16.58 7.93
C PHE A 143 0.96 -17.40 7.95
N LEU A 144 1.06 -18.43 7.10
CA LEU A 144 2.25 -19.28 7.02
C LEU A 144 3.49 -18.48 6.58
N PHE A 145 3.31 -17.51 5.69
CA PHE A 145 4.38 -16.62 5.28
C PHE A 145 4.84 -15.73 6.44
N GLU A 146 3.90 -15.05 7.11
CA GLU A 146 4.22 -14.15 8.22
C GLU A 146 4.91 -14.88 9.36
N PHE A 147 4.33 -15.99 9.82
CA PHE A 147 4.90 -16.81 10.88
C PHE A 147 6.26 -17.42 10.46
N GLY A 148 6.33 -18.00 9.27
CA GLY A 148 7.54 -18.69 8.81
C GLY A 148 8.72 -17.75 8.54
N ILE A 149 8.47 -16.54 8.04
CA ILE A 149 9.54 -15.59 7.75
C ILE A 149 9.88 -14.76 8.98
N PHE A 150 8.91 -14.16 9.65
CA PHE A 150 9.22 -13.21 10.72
C PHE A 150 9.54 -13.92 12.02
N GLU A 151 8.69 -14.84 12.50
CA GLU A 151 8.93 -15.50 13.78
C GLU A 151 10.00 -16.60 13.65
N MET A 152 9.92 -17.48 12.65
CA MET A 152 10.85 -18.61 12.57
C MET A 152 12.22 -18.26 11.98
N LEU A 153 12.27 -17.49 10.89
CA LEU A 153 13.52 -17.26 10.14
C LEU A 153 14.27 -16.02 10.64
N LEU A 154 13.54 -14.95 10.98
CA LEU A 154 14.12 -13.67 11.38
C LEU A 154 14.16 -13.46 12.90
N ASP A 155 13.54 -14.35 13.68
CA ASP A 155 13.40 -14.23 15.14
C ASP A 155 12.85 -12.85 15.56
N TYR A 156 11.90 -12.35 14.76
CA TYR A 156 11.31 -11.04 14.91
C TYR A 156 9.91 -11.17 15.50
N GLU A 157 9.72 -10.71 16.73
CA GLU A 157 8.41 -10.69 17.36
C GLU A 157 7.50 -9.68 16.66
N LEU A 158 6.51 -10.20 15.93
CA LEU A 158 5.49 -9.38 15.30
C LEU A 158 4.57 -8.77 16.37
N TYR A 159 4.11 -7.55 16.11
CA TYR A 159 3.18 -6.85 16.97
C TYR A 159 1.92 -7.70 17.23
N ARG A 160 1.68 -8.02 18.50
CA ARG A 160 0.60 -8.93 18.95
C ARG A 160 -0.75 -8.23 19.19
N GLY A 161 -0.83 -6.92 19.05
CA GLY A 161 -2.07 -6.16 19.21
C GLY A 161 -2.33 -5.67 20.63
N LEU A 162 -3.07 -4.56 20.74
CA LEU A 162 -3.42 -3.95 22.03
C LEU A 162 -4.22 -4.89 22.95
N LEU A 163 -5.02 -5.80 22.38
CA LEU A 163 -5.85 -6.71 23.18
C LEU A 163 -5.08 -7.88 23.79
N PHE A 164 -3.85 -8.15 23.34
CA PHE A 164 -3.06 -9.30 23.76
C PHE A 164 -1.75 -8.93 24.46
N THR A 165 -1.43 -7.64 24.58
CA THR A 165 -0.29 -7.13 25.35
C THR A 165 -0.70 -6.81 26.79
N GLU A 166 0.12 -7.15 27.78
CA GLU A 166 -0.18 -6.91 29.22
C GLU A 166 -0.36 -5.42 29.55
N ASP A 167 0.37 -4.54 28.85
CA ASP A 167 0.31 -3.08 29.00
C ASP A 167 -0.91 -2.44 28.29
N GLY A 168 -1.70 -3.23 27.55
CA GLY A 168 -2.93 -2.79 26.89
C GLY A 168 -2.78 -1.49 26.08
N PHE A 169 -3.70 -0.55 26.29
CA PHE A 169 -3.69 0.77 25.64
C PHE A 169 -2.60 1.72 26.14
N GLU A 170 -1.91 1.40 27.25
CA GLU A 170 -0.82 2.25 27.77
C GLU A 170 0.49 2.07 27.00
N SER A 171 0.57 1.05 26.14
CA SER A 171 1.72 0.75 25.28
C SER A 171 1.78 1.52 23.95
N TRP A 172 0.84 2.44 23.71
CA TRP A 172 0.65 3.13 22.42
C TRP A 172 0.90 4.64 22.47
#